data_AF-A0A172ESW9-F1
#
_entry.id   AF-A0A172ESW9-F1
#
_cell.length_a   1.000
_cell.length_b   1.000
_cell.length_c   1.000
_cell.angle_alpha   90.00
_cell.angle_beta   90.00
_cell.angle_gamma   90.00
#
_symmetry.space_group_name_H-M   'P 1'
#
loop_
_entity.id
_entity.type
_entity.pdbx_description
1 polymer ?
#
loop_
_entity_poly.entity_id
_entity_poly.type
_entity_poly.pdbx_seq_one_letter_code
_entity_poly.pdbx_strand_id
1 'polypeptide(L)'
;LLTSGITVTWAHHSLMENNYKQAFQGLLFTVLLGAYFTALQAYEYFESPFTIADSVYGSTFFVATGFHGLHVIIGTTFLLVCLLRHLFNHFSPIHH
;
A
#
# COMPACT_ATOMS: atom_id res chain seq x y z
N LEU A 1 -4.86 -4.69 -3.82
CA LEU A 1 -4.36 -5.37 -2.60
C LEU A 1 -3.74 -6.73 -2.90
N LEU A 2 -4.41 -7.64 -3.61
CA LEU A 2 -3.81 -8.94 -3.96
C LEU A 2 -2.57 -8.79 -4.86
N THR A 3 -2.69 -7.98 -5.93
CA THR A 3 -1.58 -7.70 -6.84
C THR A 3 -0.42 -6.97 -6.17
N SER A 4 -0.69 -6.06 -5.22
CA SER A 4 0.35 -5.42 -4.42
C SER A 4 1.07 -6.41 -3.50
N GLY A 5 0.39 -7.46 -3.04
CA GLY A 5 1.02 -8.57 -2.32
C GLY A 5 2.01 -9.35 -3.19
N ILE A 6 1.64 -9.63 -4.44
CA ILE A 6 2.54 -10.32 -5.40
C ILE A 6 3.77 -9.44 -5.69
N THR A 7 3.59 -8.15 -5.97
CA THR A 7 4.71 -7.25 -6.29
C THR A 7 5.66 -7.03 -5.12
N VAL A 8 5.18 -7.02 -3.87
CA VAL A 8 6.07 -6.88 -2.70
C VAL A 8 6.84 -8.17 -2.44
N THR A 9 6.23 -9.34 -2.64
CA THR A 9 6.96 -10.62 -2.56
C THR A 9 8.01 -10.76 -3.64
N TRP A 10 7.72 -10.29 -4.85
CA TRP A 10 8.71 -10.21 -5.93
C TRP A 10 9.86 -9.27 -5.55
N ALA A 11 9.55 -8.09 -5.01
CA ALA A 11 10.59 -7.15 -4.58
C ALA A 11 11.50 -7.72 -3.49
N HIS A 12 10.92 -8.45 -2.53
CA HIS A 12 11.67 -9.12 -1.46
C HIS A 12 12.60 -10.20 -2.01
N HIS A 13 12.11 -11.06 -2.91
CA HIS A 13 12.94 -12.09 -3.54
C HIS A 13 14.07 -11.47 -4.37
N SER A 14 13.77 -10.44 -5.17
CA SER A 14 14.78 -9.73 -5.95
C SER A 14 15.84 -9.05 -5.07
N LEU A 15 15.49 -8.58 -3.87
CA LEU A 15 16.44 -8.01 -2.93
C LEU A 15 17.39 -9.07 -2.35
N MET A 16 16.88 -10.26 -2.03
CA MET A 16 17.70 -11.40 -1.59
C MET A 16 18.62 -11.92 -2.70
N GLU A 17 18.18 -11.88 -3.96
CA GLU A 17 18.99 -12.24 -5.13
C GLU A 17 19.95 -11.12 -5.58
N ASN A 18 20.02 -10.02 -4.83
CA ASN A 18 20.85 -8.85 -5.14
C ASN A 18 20.53 -8.20 -6.50
N ASN A 19 19.29 -8.36 -6.98
CA ASN A 19 18.79 -7.76 -8.21
C ASN A 19 18.14 -6.40 -7.92
N TYR A 20 18.97 -5.37 -7.85
CA TYR A 20 18.58 -4.01 -7.47
C TYR A 20 17.44 -3.43 -8.33
N LYS A 21 17.48 -3.62 -9.65
CA LYS A 21 16.49 -3.06 -10.58
C LYS A 21 15.11 -3.68 -10.38
N GLN A 22 15.04 -5.00 -10.23
CA GLN A 22 13.77 -5.68 -10.01
C GLN A 22 13.20 -5.40 -8.62
N ALA A 23 14.05 -5.35 -7.59
CA ALA A 23 13.63 -4.96 -6.23
C ALA A 23 13.03 -3.55 -6.22
N PHE A 24 13.69 -2.60 -6.90
CA PHE A 24 13.16 -1.24 -7.07
C PHE A 24 11.82 -1.24 -7.81
N GLN A 25 11.72 -1.94 -8.94
CA GLN A 25 10.50 -1.98 -9.75
C GLN A 25 9.33 -2.61 -9.00
N GLY A 26 9.56 -3.71 -8.28
CA GLY A 26 8.54 -4.37 -7.45
C GLY A 26 8.05 -3.50 -6.29
N LEU A 27 8.95 -2.83 -5.57
CA LEU A 27 8.58 -1.88 -4.52
C LEU A 27 7.82 -0.68 -5.09
N LEU A 28 8.27 -0.12 -6.21
CA LEU A 28 7.60 1.00 -6.89
C LEU A 28 6.16 0.64 -7.28
N PHE A 29 5.95 -0.52 -7.92
CA PHE A 29 4.60 -0.96 -8.28
C PHE A 29 3.72 -1.19 -7.06
N THR A 30 4.30 -1.72 -5.97
CA THR A 30 3.54 -1.93 -4.72
C THR A 30 3.05 -0.59 -4.15
N VAL A 31 3.90 0.43 -4.11
CA VAL A 31 3.53 1.78 -3.65
C VAL A 31 2.46 2.40 -4.55
N LEU A 32 2.61 2.30 -5.88
CA LEU A 32 1.63 2.82 -6.84
C LEU A 32 0.27 2.14 -6.70
N LEU A 33 0.24 0.81 -6.55
CA LEU A 33 -0.99 0.05 -6.35
C LEU A 33 -1.70 0.41 -5.03
N GLY A 34 -0.94 0.68 -3.97
CA GLY A 34 -1.50 1.12 -2.69
C GLY A 34 -2.05 2.55 -2.73
N ALA A 35 -1.35 3.47 -3.40
CA ALA A 35 -1.86 4.82 -3.65
C ALA A 35 -3.13 4.78 -4.53
N TYR A 36 -3.14 3.94 -5.56
CA TYR A 36 -4.31 3.72 -6.42
C TYR A 36 -5.51 3.17 -5.63
N PHE A 37 -5.30 2.18 -4.75
CA PHE A 37 -6.37 1.68 -3.88
C PHE A 37 -6.94 2.79 -2.98
N THR A 38 -6.08 3.64 -2.41
CA THR A 38 -6.52 4.75 -1.56
C THR A 38 -7.34 5.77 -2.35
N ALA A 39 -6.94 6.08 -3.59
CA ALA A 39 -7.70 6.97 -4.47
C ALA A 39 -9.08 6.40 -4.83
N LEU A 40 -9.16 5.08 -5.11
CA LEU A 40 -10.43 4.41 -5.34
C LEU A 40 -11.32 4.40 -4.08
N GLN A 41 -10.75 4.19 -2.90
CA GLN A 41 -11.49 4.23 -1.64
C GLN A 41 -12.05 5.64 -1.37
N ALA A 42 -11.30 6.69 -1.68
CA ALA A 42 -11.78 8.06 -1.59
C ALA A 42 -12.92 8.33 -2.58
N TYR A 43 -12.79 7.86 -3.83
CA TYR A 43 -13.85 7.97 -4.84
C TYR A 43 -15.13 7.24 -4.41
N GLU A 44 -15.02 6.03 -3.83
CA GLU A 44 -16.16 5.31 -3.26
C GLU A 44 -16.88 6.13 -2.18
N TYR A 45 -16.12 6.81 -1.31
CA TYR A 45 -16.70 7.67 -0.27
C TYR A 45 -17.41 8.91 -0.84
N PHE A 46 -16.88 9.51 -1.91
CA PHE A 46 -17.53 10.66 -2.56
C PHE A 46 -18.82 10.28 -3.29
N GLU A 47 -18.86 9.12 -3.94
CA GLU A 47 -20.02 8.66 -4.71
C GLU A 47 -21.06 7.89 -3.87
N SER A 48 -20.73 7.55 -2.62
CA SER A 48 -21.65 6.79 -1.76
C SER A 48 -22.95 7.56 -1.50
N PRO A 49 -24.14 6.94 -1.66
CA PRO A 49 -25.42 7.62 -1.50
C PRO A 49 -25.85 7.76 -0.02
N PHE A 50 -25.00 7.36 0.92
CA PHE A 50 -25.23 7.39 2.36
C PHE A 50 -23.98 7.91 3.06
N THR A 51 -24.15 8.43 4.26
CA THR A 51 -23.12 9.06 5.07
C THR A 51 -22.88 8.28 6.36
N ILE A 52 -21.84 8.66 7.11
CA ILE A 52 -21.56 8.06 8.42
C ILE A 52 -22.69 8.29 9.44
N ALA A 53 -23.51 9.34 9.26
CA ALA A 53 -24.64 9.64 10.12
C ALA A 53 -25.87 8.77 9.81
N ASP A 54 -25.87 8.03 8.70
CA ASP A 54 -27.03 7.25 8.26
C ASP A 54 -27.08 5.87 8.90
N SER A 55 -27.91 5.74 9.93
CA SER A 55 -28.26 4.47 10.59
C SER A 55 -27.05 3.67 11.11
N VAL A 56 -27.30 2.44 11.55
CA VAL A 56 -26.24 1.50 11.95
C VAL A 56 -25.41 1.05 10.73
N TYR A 57 -26.01 1.01 9.53
CA TYR A 57 -25.30 0.58 8.34
C TYR A 57 -24.20 1.55 7.92
N GLY A 58 -24.51 2.84 7.75
CA GLY A 58 -23.53 3.85 7.34
C GLY A 58 -22.42 4.00 8.38
N SER A 59 -22.79 4.09 9.66
CA SER A 59 -21.81 4.18 10.75
C SER A 59 -20.84 2.99 10.78
N THR A 60 -21.33 1.75 10.70
CA THR A 60 -20.46 0.57 10.69
C THR A 60 -19.60 0.47 9.42
N PHE A 61 -20.17 0.81 8.25
CA PHE A 61 -19.46 0.81 6.98
C PHE A 61 -18.26 1.77 6.99
N PHE A 62 -18.49 3.06 7.29
CA PHE A 62 -17.43 4.08 7.24
C PHE A 62 -16.39 3.89 8.35
N VAL A 63 -16.77 3.42 9.53
CA VAL A 63 -15.79 3.14 10.60
C VAL A 63 -14.89 1.97 10.21
N ALA A 64 -15.45 0.84 9.78
CA ALA A 64 -14.66 -0.35 9.45
C ALA A 64 -13.75 -0.10 8.23
N THR A 65 -14.31 0.43 7.15
CA THR A 65 -13.53 0.72 5.93
C THR A 65 -12.56 1.89 6.14
N GLY A 66 -12.92 2.86 6.97
CA GLY A 66 -12.08 4.03 7.27
C GLY A 66 -10.84 3.65 8.08
N PHE A 67 -11.00 2.81 9.10
CA PHE A 67 -9.86 2.25 9.83
C PHE A 67 -8.98 1.40 8.92
N HIS A 68 -9.56 0.57 8.06
CA HIS A 68 -8.78 -0.17 7.07
C HIS A 68 -8.00 0.76 6.14
N GLY A 69 -8.64 1.79 5.59
CA GLY A 69 -8.01 2.80 4.73
C GLY A 69 -6.85 3.51 5.43
N LEU A 70 -7.00 3.87 6.70
CA LEU A 70 -5.92 4.42 7.52
C LEU A 70 -4.72 3.46 7.60
N HIS A 71 -4.96 2.17 7.87
CA HIS A 71 -3.89 1.17 7.90
C HIS A 71 -3.19 1.04 6.54
N VAL A 72 -3.93 1.13 5.43
CA VAL A 72 -3.35 1.10 4.08
C VAL A 72 -2.48 2.34 3.82
N ILE A 73 -2.88 3.53 4.27
CA ILE A 73 -2.07 4.76 4.16
C ILE A 73 -0.76 4.62 4.96
N ILE A 74 -0.84 4.11 6.19
CA ILE A 74 0.37 3.86 7.00
C ILE A 74 1.27 2.81 6.33
N GLY A 75 0.70 1.72 5.82
CA GLY A 75 1.48 0.68 5.13
C GLY A 75 2.14 1.19 3.84
N THR A 76 1.44 2.00 3.05
CA THR A 76 1.98 2.57 1.82
C THR A 76 3.07 3.61 2.07
N THR A 77 2.92 4.43 3.11
CA THR A 77 3.98 5.36 3.54
C THR A 77 5.21 4.62 4.07
N PHE A 78 5.03 3.54 4.83
CA PHE A 78 6.14 2.67 5.24
C PHE A 78 6.89 2.08 4.03
N LEU A 79 6.16 1.55 3.05
CA LEU A 79 6.77 1.01 1.82
C LEU A 79 7.44 2.09 0.97
N LEU A 80 6.92 3.31 0.95
CA LEU A 80 7.57 4.45 0.30
C LEU A 80 8.90 4.78 0.99
N VAL A 81 8.96 4.76 2.33
CA VAL A 81 10.22 4.93 3.07
C VAL A 81 11.20 3.80 2.72
N CYS A 82 10.74 2.56 2.62
CA CYS A 82 11.58 1.45 2.16
C CYS A 82 12.09 1.67 0.72
N LEU A 83 11.25 2.14 -0.20
CA LEU A 83 11.67 2.46 -1.56
C LEU A 83 12.77 3.53 -1.58
N LEU A 84 12.63 4.59 -0.78
CA LEU A 84 13.65 5.64 -0.65
C LEU A 84 14.94 5.10 -0.04
N ARG A 85 14.87 4.27 1.00
CA ARG A 85 16.05 3.60 1.58
C ARG A 85 16.76 2.68 0.59
N HIS A 86 15.99 1.96 -0.23
CA HIS A 86 16.51 1.14 -1.32
C HIS A 86 17.23 2.00 -2.36
N LEU A 87 16.66 3.14 -2.75
CA LEU A 87 17.28 4.11 -3.66
C LEU A 87 18.64 4.65 -3.16
N PHE A 88 18.78 4.82 -1.85
CA PHE A 88 20.04 5.23 -1.21
C PHE A 88 20.97 4.06 -0.87
N ASN A 89 20.69 2.85 -1.37
CA ASN A 89 21.49 1.63 -1.13
C ASN A 89 21.68 1.29 0.36
N HIS A 90 20.69 1.58 1.21
CA HIS A 90 20.77 1.24 2.64
C HIS A 90 20.50 -0.24 2.94
N PHE A 91 20.00 -1.00 1.96
CA PHE A 91 19.68 -2.41 2.13
C PHE A 91 20.76 -3.31 1.53
N SER A 92 20.93 -4.48 2.14
CA SER A 92 21.78 -5.55 1.64
C SER A 92 20.97 -6.86 1.56
N PRO A 93 21.42 -7.86 0.78
CA PRO A 93 20.73 -9.15 0.70
C PRO A 93 20.62 -9.87 2.06
N ILE A 94 21.53 -9.57 2.99
CA ILE A 94 21.67 -10.22 4.30
C ILE A 94 20.95 -9.42 5.40
N HIS A 95 20.83 -8.10 5.23
CA HIS A 95 20.26 -7.19 6.21
C HIS A 95 19.43 -6.11 5.51
N HIS A 96 18.10 -6.15 5.72
CA HIS A 96 17.12 -5.23 5.13
C HIS A 96 16.04 -4.80 6.14
#